data_AF-A0A143PUE0-F1
#
_entry.id   AF-A0A143PUE0-F1
#
_cell.length_a   1.000
_cell.length_b   1.000
_cell.length_c   1.000
_cell.angle_alpha   90.00
_cell.angle_beta   90.00
_cell.angle_gamma   90.00
#
_symmetry.space_group_name_H-M   'P 1'
#
loop_
_entity.id
_entity.type
_entity.pdbx_description
1 polymer ?
#
loop_
_entity_poly.entity_id
_entity_poly.type
_entity_poly.pdbx_seq_one_letter_code
_entity_poly.pdbx_strand_id
1 'polypeptide(L)'
;MSDAGEGLVDAEARLQEQLDAREHEKRRRGLAAGVDPEKLRARESLRLARAELTRQLDNTTHPIRKQQIEAAVAELDRRMAAV
;
A
#
# COMPACT_ATOMS: atom_id res chain seq x y z
N MET A 1 -39.91 -33.88 16.09
CA MET A 1 -38.91 -33.56 17.12
C MET A 1 -37.77 -32.86 16.40
N SER A 2 -37.82 -31.53 16.32
CA SER A 2 -36.71 -30.75 15.77
C SER A 2 -35.58 -30.86 16.78
N ASP A 3 -34.48 -31.45 16.34
CA ASP A 3 -33.31 -31.70 17.18
C ASP A 3 -32.79 -30.36 17.72
N ALA A 4 -32.77 -30.21 19.05
CA ALA A 4 -32.26 -29.02 19.72
C ALA A 4 -30.74 -28.83 19.49
N GLY A 5 -30.07 -29.80 18.86
CA GLY A 5 -28.66 -29.75 18.48
C GLY A 5 -28.32 -28.96 17.22
N GLU A 6 -29.19 -28.91 16.19
CA GLU A 6 -28.85 -28.24 14.91
C GLU A 6 -28.64 -26.72 15.07
N GLY A 7 -29.44 -26.07 15.93
CA GLY A 7 -29.29 -24.63 16.20
C GLY A 7 -28.03 -24.25 17.00
N LEU A 8 -27.45 -25.20 17.74
CA LEU A 8 -26.20 -24.99 18.50
C LEU A 8 -24.98 -25.11 17.59
N VAL A 9 -25.01 -26.07 16.65
CA VAL A 9 -23.96 -26.23 15.62
C VAL A 9 -23.89 -24.97 14.74
N ASP A 10 -25.04 -24.40 14.36
CA ASP A 10 -25.11 -23.13 13.61
C ASP A 10 -24.67 -21.90 14.41
N ALA A 11 -24.82 -21.93 15.74
CA ALA A 11 -24.41 -20.82 16.61
C ALA A 11 -22.90 -20.84 16.87
N GLU A 12 -22.32 -22.03 17.05
CA GLU A 12 -20.89 -22.23 17.20
C GLU A 12 -20.14 -21.95 15.90
N ALA A 13 -20.68 -22.39 14.76
CA ALA A 13 -20.15 -22.05 13.44
C ALA A 13 -20.14 -20.52 13.20
N ARG A 14 -21.25 -19.82 13.51
CA ARG A 14 -21.31 -18.35 13.41
C ARG A 14 -20.34 -17.65 14.36
N LEU A 15 -20.11 -18.20 15.55
CA LEU A 15 -19.14 -17.64 16.50
C LEU A 15 -17.71 -17.82 15.97
N GLN A 16 -17.39 -18.99 15.40
CA GLN A 16 -16.09 -19.27 14.82
C GLN A 16 -15.81 -18.35 13.62
N GLU A 17 -16.77 -18.17 12.72
CA GLU A 17 -16.66 -17.22 11.60
C GLU A 17 -16.38 -15.78 12.07
N GLN A 18 -17.04 -15.33 13.14
CA GLN A 18 -16.80 -14.01 13.71
C GLN A 18 -15.41 -13.87 14.37
N LEU A 19 -14.92 -14.93 15.00
CA LEU A 19 -13.58 -14.97 15.57
C LEU A 19 -12.51 -14.93 14.47
N ASP A 20 -12.67 -15.75 13.43
CA ASP A 20 -11.78 -15.79 12.28
C ASP A 20 -11.78 -14.43 11.56
N ALA A 21 -12.95 -13.82 11.35
CA ALA A 21 -13.06 -12.48 10.77
C ALA A 21 -12.33 -11.42 11.61
N ARG A 22 -12.48 -11.45 12.94
CA ARG A 22 -11.75 -10.55 13.86
C ARG A 22 -10.25 -10.81 13.85
N GLU A 23 -9.82 -12.07 13.73
CA GLU A 23 -8.41 -12.41 13.66
C GLU A 23 -7.78 -11.98 12.34
N HIS A 24 -8.48 -12.16 11.21
CA HIS A 24 -8.09 -11.61 9.92
C HIS A 24 -8.00 -10.08 9.93
N GLU A 25 -8.93 -9.41 10.60
CA GLU A 25 -8.89 -7.96 10.77
C GLU A 25 -7.71 -7.53 11.65
N LYS A 26 -7.45 -8.21 12.76
CA LYS A 26 -6.27 -7.97 13.62
C LYS A 26 -4.96 -8.20 12.86
N ARG A 27 -4.87 -9.25 12.03
CA ARG A 27 -3.69 -9.52 11.18
C ARG A 27 -3.51 -8.43 10.12
N ARG A 28 -4.59 -7.99 9.46
CA ARG A 28 -4.54 -6.85 8.52
C ARG A 28 -4.10 -5.55 9.19
N ARG A 29 -4.65 -5.25 10.37
CA ARG A 29 -4.27 -4.07 11.16
C ARG A 29 -2.83 -4.21 11.69
N GLY A 30 -2.43 -5.41 12.10
CA GLY A 30 -1.06 -5.73 12.56
C GLY A 30 -0.01 -5.61 11.45
N LEU A 31 -0.35 -5.97 10.21
CA LEU A 31 0.49 -5.74 9.03
C LEU A 31 0.69 -4.25 8.72
N ALA A 32 -0.25 -3.40 9.12
CA ALA A 32 -0.13 -1.95 9.05
C ALA A 32 0.42 -1.32 10.35
N ALA A 33 0.48 -2.08 11.45
CA ALA A 33 0.92 -1.60 12.73
C ALA A 33 2.46 -1.47 12.72
N GLY A 34 2.94 -0.24 12.75
CA GLY A 34 4.37 0.08 12.77
C GLY A 34 4.88 0.80 11.51
N VAL A 35 4.05 0.94 10.47
CA VAL A 35 4.39 1.79 9.32
C VAL A 35 3.93 3.21 9.62
N ASP A 36 4.89 4.14 9.63
CA ASP A 36 4.60 5.58 9.73
C ASP A 36 3.80 6.03 8.50
N PRO A 37 2.54 6.48 8.67
CA PRO A 37 1.68 6.87 7.56
C PRO A 37 2.25 8.04 6.76
N GLU A 38 3.03 8.93 7.38
CA GLU A 38 3.66 10.05 6.68
C GLU A 38 4.83 9.57 5.81
N LYS A 39 5.60 8.56 6.26
CA LYS A 39 6.62 7.93 5.40
C LYS A 39 5.99 7.23 4.20
N LEU A 40 4.87 6.54 4.39
CA LEU A 40 4.15 5.90 3.30
C LEU A 40 3.66 6.94 2.27
N ARG A 41 3.07 8.06 2.74
CA ARG A 41 2.62 9.16 1.89
C ARG A 41 3.78 9.84 1.15
N ALA A 42 4.90 10.06 1.83
CA ALA A 42 6.11 10.62 1.24
C ALA A 42 6.65 9.72 0.13
N ARG A 43 6.71 8.40 0.37
CA ARG A 43 7.16 7.43 -0.63
C ARG A 43 6.26 7.41 -1.87
N GLU A 44 4.94 7.43 -1.69
CA GLU A 44 4.01 7.45 -2.82
C GLU A 44 4.09 8.77 -3.60
N SER A 45 4.22 9.90 -2.90
CA SER A 45 4.41 11.21 -3.54
C SER A 45 5.67 11.24 -4.42
N LEU A 46 6.78 10.69 -3.92
CA LEU A 46 8.03 10.58 -4.69
C LEU A 46 7.87 9.65 -5.89
N ARG A 47 7.15 8.52 -5.73
CA ARG A 47 6.86 7.58 -6.82
C ARG A 47 6.06 8.24 -7.94
N LEU A 48 5.04 9.02 -7.60
CA LEU A 48 4.23 9.78 -8.56
C LEU A 48 5.06 10.85 -9.28
N ALA A 49 5.89 11.61 -8.55
CA ALA A 49 6.78 12.60 -9.14
C ALA A 49 7.78 11.97 -10.13
N ARG A 50 8.37 10.83 -9.78
CA ARG A 50 9.29 10.08 -10.65
C ARG A 50 8.60 9.61 -11.93
N ALA A 51 7.40 9.06 -11.82
CA ALA A 51 6.62 8.61 -12.96
C ALA A 51 6.30 9.77 -13.91
N GLU A 52 5.95 10.94 -13.37
CA GLU A 52 5.69 12.14 -14.17
C GLU A 52 6.95 12.65 -14.88
N LEU A 53 8.09 12.77 -14.17
CA LEU A 53 9.34 13.20 -14.80
C LEU A 53 9.82 12.22 -15.88
N THR A 54 9.59 10.91 -15.70
CA THR A 54 9.89 9.91 -16.73
C THR A 54 9.04 10.15 -17.98
N ARG A 55 7.73 10.38 -17.83
CA ARG A 55 6.85 10.73 -18.97
C ARG A 55 7.30 12.03 -19.65
N GLN A 56 7.74 13.02 -18.89
CA GLN A 56 8.27 14.26 -19.48
C GLN A 56 9.56 14.02 -20.26
N LEU A 57 10.44 13.16 -19.77
CA LEU A 57 11.69 12.80 -20.43
C LEU A 57 11.43 12.20 -21.82
N ASP A 58 10.48 11.27 -21.90
CA ASP A 58 10.11 10.59 -23.15
C ASP A 58 9.62 11.58 -24.23
N ASN A 59 8.95 12.65 -23.82
CA ASN A 59 8.38 13.65 -24.73
C ASN A 59 9.26 14.89 -24.94
N THR A 60 10.32 15.07 -24.17
CA THR A 60 11.19 16.24 -24.25
C THR A 60 12.13 16.10 -25.43
N THR A 61 12.27 17.13 -26.27
CA THR A 61 13.24 17.13 -27.39
C THR A 61 14.47 17.98 -27.11
N HIS A 62 14.35 19.01 -26.28
CA HIS A 62 15.44 19.94 -25.97
C HIS A 62 16.54 19.26 -25.13
N PRO A 63 17.81 19.21 -25.59
CA PRO A 63 18.85 18.37 -24.98
C PRO A 63 19.19 18.78 -23.55
N ILE A 64 19.30 20.09 -23.27
CA ILE A 64 19.57 20.58 -21.91
C ILE A 64 18.40 20.25 -20.98
N ARG A 65 17.17 20.28 -21.50
CA ARG A 65 15.99 19.96 -20.69
C ARG A 65 15.94 18.48 -20.36
N LYS A 66 16.32 17.60 -21.28
CA LYS A 66 16.49 16.15 -21.00
C LYS A 66 17.47 15.93 -19.85
N GLN A 67 18.66 16.52 -19.92
CA GLN A 67 19.69 16.39 -18.88
C GLN A 67 19.18 16.87 -17.51
N GLN A 68 18.44 17.97 -17.47
CA GLN A 68 17.82 18.46 -16.23
C GLN A 68 16.79 17.49 -15.66
N ILE A 69 15.94 16.91 -16.51
CA ILE A 69 14.93 15.93 -16.09
C ILE A 69 15.60 14.64 -15.61
N GLU A 70 16.63 14.15 -16.31
CA GLU A 70 17.42 12.98 -15.90
C GLU A 70 18.07 13.18 -14.52
N ALA A 71 18.68 14.36 -14.30
CA ALA A 71 19.26 14.71 -13.00
C ALA A 71 18.19 14.75 -11.89
N ALA A 72 17.00 15.28 -12.20
CA ALA A 72 15.89 15.32 -11.26
C ALA A 72 15.33 13.91 -10.95
N VAL A 73 15.23 13.02 -11.93
CA VAL A 73 14.84 11.61 -11.72
C VAL A 73 15.85 10.91 -10.82
N ALA A 74 17.16 11.07 -11.08
CA ALA A 74 18.21 10.49 -10.25
C ALA A 74 18.16 10.99 -8.79
N GLU A 75 17.82 12.27 -8.59
CA GLU A 75 17.61 12.82 -7.24
C GLU A 75 16.38 12.22 -6.55
N LEU A 76 15.27 12.02 -7.26
CA LEU A 76 14.11 11.34 -6.71
C LEU A 76 14.42 9.89 -6.32
N ASP A 77 15.20 9.17 -7.12
CA ASP A 77 15.65 7.81 -6.81
C ASP A 77 16.45 7.77 -5.51
N ARG A 78 17.37 8.73 -5.30
CA ARG A 78 18.11 8.88 -4.04
C ARG A 78 17.19 9.14 -2.84
N ARG A 79 16.20 10.02 -2.99
CA ARG A 79 15.25 10.33 -1.92
C ARG A 79 14.34 9.15 -1.59
N MET A 80 13.88 8.41 -2.60
CA MET A 80 13.07 7.22 -2.40
C MET A 80 13.81 6.12 -1.65
N ALA A 81 15.13 5.99 -1.83
CA ALA A 81 15.95 5.05 -1.07
C ALA A 81 16.15 5.47 0.40
N ALA A 82 15.90 6.74 0.74
CA ALA A 82 16.11 7.31 2.06
C ALA A 82 14.82 7.44 2.90
N VAL A 83 13.65 7.12 2.32
CA VAL A 83 12.33 7.17 2.98
C VAL A 83 11.88 5.77 3.42
#